data_AF-A0A842MCK7-F1
#
_entry.id   AF-A0A842MCK7-F1
#
_cell.length_a   1.000
_cell.length_b   1.000
_cell.length_c   1.000
_cell.angle_alpha   90.00
_cell.angle_beta   90.00
_cell.angle_gamma   90.00
#
_symmetry.space_group_name_H-M   'P 1'
#
loop_
_entity.id
_entity.type
_entity.pdbx_description
1 polymer ?
#
loop_
_entity_poly.entity_id
_entity_poly.type
_entity_poly.pdbx_seq_one_letter_code
_entity_poly.pdbx_strand_id
1 'polypeptide(L)'
;MTRQNKSLGKGLDALIKAKSTTTPRKEVTPTTHPKDKVREVLEDVKKNPRITLWSARSAAVLRYLKKTKPEFSISREASLLIEEAVKNKYPEIWDLFSELEQGDH
;
A
#
# COMPACT_ATOMS: atom_id res chain seq x y z
N MET A 1 3.81 39.26 -45.71
CA MET A 1 4.09 37.88 -45.30
C MET A 1 4.03 37.79 -43.79
N THR A 2 2.97 37.23 -43.20
CA THR A 2 3.06 36.48 -41.93
C THR A 2 1.86 35.52 -41.86
N ARG A 3 2.10 34.24 -42.19
CA ARG A 3 1.22 33.13 -41.80
C ARG A 3 1.66 32.68 -40.42
N GLN A 4 0.75 32.46 -39.47
CA GLN A 4 0.82 31.29 -38.60
C GLN A 4 -0.59 30.89 -38.15
N ASN A 5 -0.85 29.59 -38.32
CA ASN A 5 -2.15 28.97 -38.33
C ASN A 5 -2.56 28.55 -36.91
N LYS A 6 -3.69 29.05 -36.40
CA LYS A 6 -4.45 28.38 -35.33
C LYS A 6 -5.28 27.28 -35.98
N SER A 7 -4.71 26.07 -36.11
CA SER A 7 -5.47 24.91 -36.59
C SER A 7 -5.09 23.62 -35.89
N LEU A 8 -4.89 23.69 -34.57
CA LEU A 8 -4.86 22.49 -33.76
C LEU A 8 -6.34 22.23 -33.39
N GLY A 9 -6.98 21.37 -34.19
CA GLY A 9 -8.41 21.11 -34.06
C GLY A 9 -8.80 20.62 -32.66
N LYS A 10 -10.09 20.74 -32.32
CA LYS A 10 -10.65 20.46 -30.98
C LYS A 10 -10.21 19.13 -30.34
N GLY A 11 -9.82 18.14 -31.15
CA GLY A 11 -9.30 16.86 -30.68
C GLY A 11 -7.92 16.96 -30.01
N LEU A 12 -7.04 17.86 -30.45
CA LEU A 12 -5.72 18.01 -29.84
C LEU A 12 -5.80 18.78 -28.51
N ASP A 13 -6.67 19.79 -28.42
CA ASP A 13 -6.94 20.51 -27.17
C ASP A 13 -7.47 19.58 -26.07
N ALA A 14 -8.30 18.60 -26.44
CA ALA A 14 -8.80 17.59 -25.49
C ALA A 14 -7.66 16.68 -24.98
N LEU A 15 -6.70 16.32 -25.84
CA LEU A 15 -5.56 15.49 -25.48
C LEU A 15 -4.54 16.25 -24.59
N ILE A 16 -4.32 17.53 -24.87
CA ILE A 16 -3.49 18.41 -24.05
C ILE A 16 -4.14 18.61 -22.67
N LYS A 17 -5.46 18.83 -22.63
CA LYS A 17 -6.22 18.94 -21.38
C LYS A 17 -6.15 17.64 -20.57
N ALA A 18 -6.29 16.48 -21.20
CA ALA A 18 -6.20 15.17 -20.54
C ALA A 18 -4.81 14.94 -19.91
N LYS A 19 -3.73 15.44 -20.53
CA LYS A 19 -2.36 15.34 -19.99
C LYS A 19 -2.09 16.34 -18.85
N SER A 20 -2.86 17.44 -18.77
CA SER A 20 -2.77 18.43 -17.69
C SER A 20 -3.59 18.07 -16.44
N THR A 21 -4.34 16.97 -16.44
CA THR A 21 -4.91 16.35 -15.22
C THR A 21 -3.81 15.64 -14.44
N THR A 22 -2.84 16.43 -13.99
CA THR A 22 -2.04 16.14 -12.83
C THR A 22 -3.02 16.00 -11.68
N THR A 23 -3.35 14.76 -11.31
CA THR A 23 -3.75 14.42 -9.95
C THR A 23 -2.84 15.22 -9.01
N PRO A 24 -3.36 15.96 -8.01
CA PRO A 24 -2.49 16.71 -7.11
C PRO A 24 -1.56 15.71 -6.44
N ARG A 25 -0.34 15.58 -6.98
CA ARG A 25 0.75 14.87 -6.38
C ARG A 25 1.10 15.73 -5.18
N LYS A 26 0.58 15.34 -4.02
CA LYS A 26 0.90 15.92 -2.73
C LYS A 26 2.42 16.07 -2.69
N GLU A 27 2.88 17.32 -2.81
CA GLU A 27 4.27 17.68 -2.65
C GLU A 27 4.59 17.43 -1.17
N VAL A 28 5.19 16.29 -0.87
CA VAL A 28 5.71 16.00 0.47
C VAL A 28 6.97 16.83 0.67
N THR A 29 6.76 17.98 1.32
CA THR A 29 7.83 18.82 1.87
C THR A 29 8.69 17.99 2.84
N PRO A 30 10.03 18.01 2.71
CA PRO A 30 10.89 17.15 3.50
C PRO A 30 11.30 17.84 4.80
N THR A 31 10.37 17.89 5.76
CA THR A 31 10.71 18.16 7.18
C THR A 31 9.61 17.54 8.03
N THR A 32 9.71 16.23 8.25
CA THR A 32 8.70 15.47 8.99
C THR A 32 9.44 14.66 10.03
N HIS A 33 9.28 15.01 11.31
CA HIS A 33 9.91 14.31 12.41
C HIS A 33 9.46 12.83 12.39
N PRO A 34 10.28 11.88 12.85
CA PRO A 34 9.91 10.45 12.84
C PRO A 34 8.52 10.16 13.45
N LYS A 35 8.11 10.93 14.46
CA LYS A 35 6.78 10.86 15.10
C LYS A 35 5.62 11.19 14.16
N ASP A 36 5.81 12.13 13.24
CA ASP A 36 4.77 12.53 12.29
C ASP A 36 4.54 11.43 11.24
N LYS A 37 5.60 10.70 10.85
CA LYS A 37 5.49 9.55 9.94
C LYS A 37 4.77 8.36 10.59
N VAL A 38 5.01 8.10 11.87
CA VAL A 38 4.29 7.03 12.61
C VAL A 38 2.80 7.31 12.62
N ARG A 39 2.39 8.57 12.90
CA ARG A 39 0.98 8.97 12.89
C ARG A 39 0.34 8.81 11.51
N GLU A 40 1.03 9.22 10.45
CA GLU A 40 0.54 9.03 9.08
C GLU A 40 0.30 7.55 8.77
N VAL A 41 1.26 6.70 9.10
CA VAL A 41 1.14 5.24 8.90
C VAL A 41 -0.02 4.66 9.71
N LEU A 42 -0.21 5.07 10.97
CA LEU A 42 -1.34 4.62 11.81
C LEU A 42 -2.69 4.96 11.16
N GLU A 43 -2.84 6.18 10.66
CA GLU A 43 -4.09 6.61 10.01
C GLU A 43 -4.35 5.88 8.68
N ASP A 44 -3.29 5.52 7.96
CA ASP A 44 -3.42 4.75 6.72
C ASP A 44 -3.78 3.29 7.00
N VAL A 45 -3.17 2.67 8.02
CA VAL A 45 -3.48 1.29 8.45
C VAL A 45 -4.91 1.19 8.97
N LYS A 46 -5.41 2.18 9.72
CA LYS A 46 -6.82 2.23 10.17
C LYS A 46 -7.81 2.21 9.00
N LYS A 47 -7.47 2.87 7.89
CA LYS A 47 -8.33 2.89 6.69
C LYS A 47 -8.25 1.58 5.92
N ASN A 48 -7.06 1.01 5.77
CA ASN A 48 -6.86 -0.24 5.06
C ASN A 48 -5.66 -1.03 5.65
N PRO A 49 -5.91 -2.00 6.54
CA PRO A 49 -4.83 -2.78 7.15
C PRO A 49 -4.31 -3.88 6.22
N ARG A 50 -4.91 -4.09 5.04
CA ARG A 50 -4.59 -5.22 4.17
C ARG A 50 -3.33 -4.95 3.37
N ILE A 51 -2.39 -5.88 3.46
CA ILE A 51 -1.26 -5.97 2.54
C ILE A 51 -1.49 -7.10 1.53
N THR A 52 -0.97 -6.95 0.30
CA THR A 52 -0.99 -8.00 -0.72
C THR A 52 0.42 -8.52 -0.95
N LEU A 53 0.60 -9.84 -0.92
CA LEU A 53 1.89 -10.50 -1.15
C LEU A 53 1.80 -11.47 -2.34
N TRP A 54 2.82 -11.45 -3.21
CA TRP A 54 3.00 -12.45 -4.27
C TRP A 54 4.21 -13.33 -3.99
N SER A 55 3.98 -14.58 -3.60
CA SER A 55 5.03 -15.60 -3.45
C SER A 55 4.52 -16.94 -3.95
N ALA A 56 5.06 -17.42 -5.07
CA ALA A 56 4.64 -18.67 -5.68
C ALA A 56 4.84 -19.87 -4.74
N ARG A 57 5.97 -19.92 -4.03
CA ARG A 57 6.28 -21.01 -3.08
C ARG A 57 5.36 -20.98 -1.87
N SER A 58 5.19 -19.81 -1.26
CA SER A 58 4.29 -19.66 -0.09
C SER A 58 2.85 -19.99 -0.48
N ALA A 59 2.39 -19.54 -1.65
CA ALA A 59 1.06 -19.86 -2.15
C ALA A 59 0.87 -21.37 -2.38
N ALA A 60 1.86 -22.06 -2.94
CA ALA A 60 1.80 -23.51 -3.13
C ALA A 60 1.68 -24.26 -1.78
N VAL A 61 2.53 -23.91 -0.81
CA VAL A 61 2.54 -24.53 0.52
C VAL A 61 1.22 -24.28 1.26
N LEU A 62 0.76 -23.03 1.35
CA LEU A 62 -0.48 -22.69 2.06
C LEU A 62 -1.72 -23.33 1.41
N ARG A 63 -1.75 -23.43 0.07
CA ARG A 63 -2.83 -24.14 -0.65
C ARG A 63 -2.76 -25.64 -0.43
N TYR A 64 -1.57 -26.23 -0.36
CA TYR A 64 -1.40 -27.64 -0.01
C TYR A 64 -1.92 -27.92 1.41
N LEU A 65 -1.57 -27.08 2.38
CA LEU A 65 -2.06 -27.20 3.76
C LEU A 65 -3.58 -27.06 3.84
N LYS A 66 -4.17 -26.12 3.09
CA LYS A 66 -5.63 -25.96 2.99
C LYS A 66 -6.34 -27.21 2.46
N LYS A 67 -5.71 -27.95 1.55
CA LYS A 67 -6.26 -29.18 0.98
C LYS A 67 -6.09 -30.40 1.88
N THR A 68 -5.04 -30.43 2.69
CA THR A 68 -4.65 -31.62 3.47
C THR A 68 -5.07 -31.56 4.94
N LYS A 69 -5.32 -30.36 5.49
CA LYS A 69 -5.75 -30.17 6.89
C LYS A 69 -7.17 -29.62 6.94
N PRO A 70 -8.12 -30.28 7.65
CA PRO A 70 -9.43 -29.70 7.88
C PRO A 70 -9.29 -28.37 8.64
N GLU A 71 -10.23 -27.45 8.41
CA GLU A 71 -10.32 -26.15 9.10
C GLU A 71 -9.13 -25.18 8.92
N PHE A 72 -8.14 -25.53 8.08
CA PHE A 72 -7.00 -24.66 7.85
C PHE A 72 -7.40 -23.30 7.23
N SER A 73 -6.89 -22.20 7.76
CA SER A 73 -7.15 -20.85 7.25
C SER A 73 -5.86 -20.24 6.70
N ILE A 74 -5.80 -20.07 5.37
CA ILE A 74 -4.63 -19.51 4.68
C ILE A 74 -4.32 -18.10 5.18
N SER A 75 -5.34 -17.25 5.33
CA SER A 75 -5.15 -15.86 5.77
C SER A 75 -4.66 -15.79 7.21
N ARG A 76 -5.25 -16.58 8.11
CA ARG A 76 -4.83 -16.64 9.52
C ARG A 76 -3.37 -17.08 9.65
N GLU A 77 -3.02 -18.18 8.97
CA GLU A 77 -1.64 -18.68 9.00
C GLU A 77 -0.65 -17.68 8.39
N ALA A 78 -1.02 -17.07 7.27
CA ALA A 78 -0.18 -16.07 6.61
C ALA A 78 0.03 -14.83 7.49
N SER A 79 -1.01 -14.33 8.16
CA SER A 79 -0.90 -13.21 9.09
C SER A 79 0.11 -13.52 10.19
N LEU A 80 -0.02 -14.66 10.88
CA LEU A 80 0.89 -15.07 11.95
C LEU A 80 2.34 -15.17 11.48
N LEU A 81 2.56 -15.82 10.34
CA LEU A 81 3.91 -15.96 9.77
C LEU A 81 4.54 -14.60 9.41
N ILE A 82 3.74 -13.66 8.92
CA ILE A 82 4.22 -12.33 8.57
C ILE A 82 4.50 -11.49 9.81
N GLU A 83 3.60 -11.49 10.80
CA GLU A 83 3.78 -10.78 12.07
C GLU A 83 5.06 -11.24 12.77
N GLU A 84 5.26 -12.55 12.89
CA GLU A 84 6.46 -13.13 13.48
C GLU A 84 7.72 -12.72 12.70
N ALA A 85 7.70 -12.83 11.37
CA ALA A 85 8.85 -12.48 10.54
C ALA A 85 9.18 -10.98 10.60
N VAL A 86 8.18 -10.10 10.64
CA VAL A 86 8.37 -8.64 10.70
C VAL A 86 8.87 -8.24 12.08
N LYS A 87 8.27 -8.76 13.16
CA LYS A 87 8.68 -8.51 14.55
C LYS A 87 10.14 -8.92 14.78
N ASN A 88 10.53 -10.10 14.31
CA ASN A 88 11.89 -10.59 14.45
C ASN A 88 12.90 -9.76 13.62
N LYS A 89 12.50 -9.28 12.44
CA LYS A 89 13.40 -8.54 11.55
C LYS A 89 13.55 -7.06 11.93
N TYR A 90 12.50 -6.45 12.48
CA TYR A 90 12.46 -5.02 12.78
C TYR A 90 11.84 -4.74 14.17
N PRO A 91 12.48 -5.21 15.26
CA PRO A 91 11.89 -5.11 16.60
C PRO A 91 11.66 -3.66 17.04
N GLU A 92 12.64 -2.77 16.82
CA GLU A 92 12.52 -1.36 17.22
C GLU A 92 11.38 -0.62 16.48
N ILE A 93 11.12 -0.98 15.23
CA ILE A 93 10.02 -0.39 14.44
C ILE A 93 8.69 -1.00 14.85
N TRP A 94 8.66 -2.31 15.12
CA TRP A 94 7.49 -3.00 15.63
C TRP A 94 6.96 -2.34 16.91
N ASP A 95 7.86 -2.01 17.83
CA ASP A 95 7.51 -1.39 19.11
C ASP A 95 6.84 -0.01 18.95
N LEU A 96 7.13 0.73 17.87
CA LEU A 96 6.49 2.02 17.58
C LEU A 96 4.97 1.89 17.33
N PHE A 97 4.51 0.68 16.98
CA PHE A 97 3.12 0.40 16.65
C PHE A 97 2.45 -0.54 17.65
N SER A 98 3.02 -0.70 18.85
CA SER A 98 2.49 -1.57 19.92
C SER A 98 1.04 -1.25 20.32
N GLU A 99 0.58 -0.03 20.04
CA GLU A 99 -0.80 0.42 20.29
C GLU A 99 -1.84 -0.26 19.37
N LEU A 100 -1.41 -0.87 18.26
CA LEU A 100 -2.31 -1.59 17.33
C LEU A 100 -2.72 -2.99 17.80
N GLU A 101 -2.12 -3.52 18.88
CA GLU A 101 -2.36 -4.88 19.41
C GLU A 101 -3.72 -5.03 20.12
N GLN A 102 -4.47 -3.94 20.35
CA GLN A 102 -5.82 -4.00 20.92
C GLN A 102 -6.87 -4.13 19.81
N GLY A 103 -7.08 -5.37 19.37
CA GLY A 103 -8.21 -5.73 18.52
C GLY A 103 -9.54 -5.50 19.25
N ASP A 104 -10.38 -4.62 18.71
CA ASP A 104 -11.82 -4.67 18.95
C ASP A 104 -12.35 -5.98 18.37
N HIS A 105 -12.98 -6.73 19.26
CA HIS A 105 -13.53 -8.06 19.07
C HIS A 105 -14.96 -8.01 18.53
#